data_AF-A0AAJ5ZZ31-F1
#
_entry.id   AF-A0AAJ5ZZ31-F1
#
_cell.length_a   1.000
_cell.length_b   1.000
_cell.length_c   1.000
_cell.angle_alpha   90.00
_cell.angle_beta   90.00
_cell.angle_gamma   90.00
#
_symmetry.space_group_name_H-M   'P 1'
#
loop_
_entity.id
_entity.type
_entity.pdbx_description
1 polymer ?
#
loop_
_entity_poly.entity_id
_entity_poly.type
_entity_poly.pdbx_seq_one_letter_code
_entity_poly.pdbx_strand_id
1 'polypeptide(L)'
;MDVEQLCRDQGAADVTIVRDLAEIDLGDGLSSFDAAIVDLMLGGVSTLDFAKRLRGEGVPFVFASGYSDAEEIEGSFPEIRLVAKPYSGDDLIEAVALACGRAKAA
;
A
#
# COMPACT_ATOMS: atom_id res chain seq x y z
N MET A 1 -9.33 3.08 15.36
CA MET A 1 -8.06 2.36 15.57
C MET A 1 -7.13 2.80 14.47
N ASP A 2 -5.97 3.34 14.81
CA ASP A 2 -5.03 3.93 13.87
C ASP A 2 -4.14 2.85 13.24
N VAL A 3 -4.07 2.83 11.90
CA VAL A 3 -3.26 1.85 11.13
C VAL A 3 -1.79 1.88 11.55
N GLU A 4 -1.28 3.06 11.90
CA GLU A 4 0.09 3.22 12.38
C GLU A 4 0.38 2.39 13.64
N GLN A 5 -0.50 2.46 14.63
CA GLN A 5 -0.36 1.74 15.89
C GLN A 5 -0.43 0.23 15.67
N LEU A 6 -1.34 -0.20 14.79
CA LEU A 6 -1.49 -1.59 14.41
C LEU A 6 -0.22 -2.14 13.73
N CYS A 7 0.36 -1.43 12.77
CA CYS A 7 1.60 -1.84 12.14
C CYS A 7 2.74 -1.99 13.17
N ARG A 8 2.86 -1.03 14.11
CA ARG A 8 3.88 -1.09 15.17
C ARG A 8 3.66 -2.25 16.13
N ASP A 9 2.42 -2.52 16.52
CA ASP A 9 2.07 -3.67 17.37
C ASP A 9 2.46 -5.01 16.71
N GLN A 10 2.35 -5.07 15.39
CA GLN A 10 2.73 -6.23 14.58
C GLN A 10 4.22 -6.28 14.21
N GLY A 11 5.03 -5.37 14.77
CA GLY A 11 6.49 -5.39 14.65
C GLY A 11 7.09 -4.52 13.54
N ALA A 12 6.31 -3.61 12.93
CA ALA A 12 6.86 -2.63 12.00
C ALA A 12 7.84 -1.68 12.70
N ALA A 13 9.08 -1.64 12.21
CA ALA A 13 10.14 -0.80 12.78
C ALA A 13 9.90 0.69 12.50
N ASP A 14 9.47 1.01 11.28
CA ASP A 14 9.09 2.35 10.86
C ASP A 14 7.72 2.31 10.19
N VAL A 15 6.88 3.29 10.53
CA VAL A 15 5.56 3.44 9.92
C VAL A 15 5.35 4.91 9.64
N THR A 16 5.24 5.23 8.36
CA THR A 16 5.04 6.59 7.87
C THR A 16 3.64 6.69 7.26
N ILE A 17 2.82 7.58 7.80
CA ILE A 17 1.47 7.85 7.28
C ILE A 17 1.51 9.12 6.46
N VAL A 18 1.10 8.99 5.20
CA VAL A 18 1.05 10.10 4.26
C VAL A 18 -0.38 10.32 3.81
N ARG A 19 -0.82 11.57 3.87
CA ARG A 19 -2.20 11.97 3.55
C ARG A 19 -2.30 12.69 2.22
N ASP A 20 -1.17 13.03 1.62
CA ASP A 20 -1.07 13.58 0.27
C ASP A 20 0.18 13.04 -0.43
N LEU A 21 0.10 12.80 -1.74
CA LEU A 21 1.26 12.34 -2.52
C LEU A 21 2.35 13.40 -2.61
N ALA A 22 2.01 14.69 -2.44
CA ALA A 22 2.99 15.78 -2.41
C ALA A 22 3.83 15.78 -1.12
N GLU A 23 3.37 15.11 -0.06
CA GLU A 23 4.17 14.90 1.15
C GLU A 23 5.15 13.72 0.99
N ILE A 24 4.93 12.85 0.00
CA ILE A 24 5.89 11.79 -0.32
C ILE A 24 7.01 12.42 -1.15
N ASP A 25 8.16 12.61 -0.52
CA ASP A 25 9.36 12.96 -1.27
C ASP A 25 9.81 11.75 -2.08
N LEU A 26 9.44 11.74 -3.35
CA LEU A 26 9.83 10.72 -4.32
C LEU A 26 11.34 10.71 -4.59
N GLY A 27 12.09 11.70 -4.10
CA GLY A 27 13.55 11.80 -4.22
C GLY A 27 14.30 11.03 -3.15
N ASP A 28 13.71 10.81 -1.96
CA ASP A 28 14.31 10.02 -0.88
C ASP A 28 14.26 8.49 -1.13
N GLY A 29 13.57 8.07 -2.20
CA GLY A 29 13.58 6.70 -2.73
C GLY A 29 12.54 5.79 -2.09
N LEU A 30 11.52 5.39 -2.85
CA LEU A 30 10.48 4.47 -2.35
C LEU A 30 11.06 3.08 -2.04
N SER A 31 12.23 2.77 -2.61
CA SER A 31 13.01 1.55 -2.36
C SER A 31 13.39 1.34 -0.89
N SER A 32 13.27 2.36 -0.03
CA SER A 32 13.51 2.20 1.41
C SER A 32 12.37 1.50 2.16
N PHE A 33 11.18 1.37 1.55
CA PHE A 33 10.02 0.74 2.17
C PHE A 33 9.94 -0.74 1.81
N ASP A 34 9.72 -1.60 2.82
CA ASP A 34 9.49 -3.03 2.61
C ASP A 34 8.11 -3.33 2.03
N ALA A 35 7.13 -2.45 2.28
CA ALA A 35 5.82 -2.49 1.68
C ALA A 35 5.11 -1.13 1.81
N ALA A 36 4.18 -0.84 0.91
CA ALA A 36 3.34 0.35 0.97
C ALA A 36 1.84 0.02 0.97
N ILE A 37 1.05 0.82 1.67
CA ILE A 37 -0.42 0.76 1.64
C ILE A 37 -0.91 1.99 0.87
N VAL A 38 -1.55 1.76 -0.27
CA VAL A 38 -1.95 2.80 -1.20
C VAL A 38 -3.47 2.86 -1.26
N ASP A 39 -4.05 3.98 -0.86
CA ASP A 39 -5.47 4.25 -1.10
C ASP A 39 -5.64 4.70 -2.56
N LEU A 40 -6.65 4.21 -3.28
CA LEU A 40 -6.88 4.60 -4.68
C LEU A 40 -7.11 6.11 -4.81
N MET A 41 -7.78 6.71 -3.82
CA MET A 41 -8.20 8.11 -3.84
C MET A 41 -7.67 8.83 -2.60
N LEU A 42 -6.57 9.55 -2.77
CA LEU A 42 -5.95 10.33 -1.70
C LEU A 42 -6.18 11.82 -1.97
N GLY A 43 -6.88 12.51 -1.07
CA GLY A 43 -7.14 13.94 -1.22
C GLY A 43 -7.96 14.33 -2.48
N GLY A 44 -8.64 13.37 -3.12
CA GLY A 44 -9.35 13.57 -4.39
C GLY A 44 -8.50 13.34 -5.64
N VAL A 45 -7.26 12.88 -5.49
CA VAL A 45 -6.36 12.51 -6.58
C VAL A 45 -6.21 10.99 -6.65
N SER A 46 -6.20 10.46 -7.88
CA SER A 46 -5.94 9.04 -8.11
C SER A 46 -4.47 8.72 -7.87
N THR A 47 -4.20 7.76 -7.00
CA THR A 47 -2.85 7.29 -6.70
C THR A 47 -2.37 6.19 -7.65
N LEU A 48 -3.13 5.87 -8.69
CA LEU A 48 -2.77 4.85 -9.69
C LEU A 48 -1.38 5.11 -10.30
N ASP A 49 -1.06 6.37 -10.59
CA ASP A 49 0.25 6.73 -11.14
C ASP A 49 1.39 6.54 -10.12
N PHE A 50 1.10 6.77 -8.84
CA PHE A 50 2.02 6.49 -7.75
C PHE A 50 2.24 4.98 -7.56
N ALA A 51 1.19 4.17 -7.64
CA ALA A 51 1.28 2.71 -7.62
C ALA A 51 2.14 2.15 -8.77
N LYS A 52 2.04 2.73 -9.97
CA LYS A 52 2.94 2.37 -11.09
C LYS A 52 4.40 2.68 -10.77
N ARG A 53 4.68 3.78 -10.08
CA ARG A 53 6.03 4.13 -9.64
C ARG A 53 6.57 3.14 -8.61
N LEU A 54 5.79 2.84 -7.56
CA LEU A 54 6.14 1.81 -6.58
C LEU A 54 6.49 0.48 -7.25
N ARG A 55 5.66 0.06 -8.21
CA ARG A 55 5.92 -1.14 -9.02
C ARG A 55 7.21 -1.03 -9.81
N GLY A 56 7.47 0.12 -10.45
CA GLY A 56 8.70 0.37 -11.20
C GLY A 56 9.95 0.35 -10.33
N GLU A 57 9.84 0.74 -9.06
CA GLU A 57 10.90 0.66 -8.05
C GLU A 57 11.03 -0.74 -7.43
N GLY A 58 10.12 -1.67 -7.73
CA GLY A 58 10.13 -3.02 -7.17
C GLY A 58 9.63 -3.10 -5.72
N VAL A 59 8.97 -2.04 -5.22
CA VAL A 59 8.41 -2.00 -3.88
C VAL A 59 7.07 -2.73 -3.91
N PRO A 60 6.86 -3.78 -3.10
CA PRO A 60 5.56 -4.42 -3.00
C PRO A 60 4.57 -3.48 -2.30
N PHE A 61 3.32 -3.47 -2.74
CA PHE A 61 2.31 -2.63 -2.12
C PHE A 61 0.95 -3.32 -2.14
N VAL A 62 0.02 -2.79 -1.36
CA VAL A 62 -1.37 -3.22 -1.32
C VAL A 62 -2.29 -2.03 -1.54
N PHE A 63 -3.40 -2.25 -2.23
CA PHE A 63 -4.42 -1.22 -2.40
C PHE A 63 -5.46 -1.31 -1.29
N ALA A 64 -5.80 -0.18 -0.68
CA ALA A 64 -6.85 -0.08 0.32
C ALA A 64 -8.02 0.77 -0.21
N SER A 65 -8.86 0.22 -1.08
CA SER A 65 -9.98 0.95 -1.72
C SER A 65 -11.35 0.40 -1.36
N GLY A 66 -12.42 1.08 -1.80
CA GLY A 66 -13.78 0.57 -1.74
C GLY A 66 -14.04 -0.53 -2.79
N TYR A 67 -15.15 -1.26 -2.63
CA TYR A 67 -15.55 -2.35 -3.52
C TYR A 67 -15.72 -1.91 -4.98
N SER A 68 -16.12 -0.66 -5.23
CA SER A 68 -16.36 -0.13 -6.58
C SER A 68 -15.10 -0.02 -7.44
N ASP A 69 -13.92 0.01 -6.82
CA ASP A 69 -12.65 0.20 -7.53
C ASP A 69 -11.84 -1.10 -7.66
N ALA A 70 -12.33 -2.19 -7.05
CA ALA A 70 -11.66 -3.49 -7.05
C ALA A 70 -11.45 -4.02 -8.47
N GLU A 71 -12.47 -3.93 -9.33
CA GLU A 71 -12.41 -4.42 -10.72
C GLU A 71 -11.36 -3.67 -11.56
N GLU A 72 -11.20 -2.36 -11.34
CA GLU A 72 -10.21 -1.55 -12.07
C GLU A 72 -8.78 -1.90 -11.66
N ILE A 73 -8.56 -2.12 -10.37
CA ILE A 73 -7.26 -2.55 -9.83
C ILE A 73 -6.93 -3.97 -10.25
N GLU A 74 -7.86 -4.92 -10.18
CA GLU A 74 -7.61 -6.30 -10.62
C GLU A 74 -7.26 -6.36 -12.11
N GLY A 75 -7.84 -5.50 -12.94
CA GLY A 75 -7.49 -5.39 -14.36
C GLY A 75 -6.10 -4.77 -14.61
N SER A 76 -5.71 -3.76 -13.83
CA SER A 76 -4.46 -3.01 -14.02
C SER A 76 -3.26 -3.62 -13.28
N PHE A 77 -3.51 -4.26 -12.15
CA PHE A 77 -2.54 -4.78 -11.18
C PHE A 77 -2.98 -6.14 -10.62
N PRO A 78 -3.14 -7.19 -11.44
CA PRO A 78 -3.62 -8.50 -11.00
C PRO A 78 -2.69 -9.20 -9.99
N GLU A 79 -1.41 -8.79 -9.94
CA GLU A 79 -0.41 -9.31 -9.01
C GLU A 79 -0.45 -8.64 -7.62
N ILE A 80 -1.14 -7.50 -7.51
CA ILE A 80 -1.23 -6.67 -6.31
C ILE A 80 -2.45 -7.04 -5.50
N ARG A 81 -2.30 -7.05 -4.17
CA ARG A 81 -3.41 -7.33 -3.25
C ARG A 81 -4.28 -6.08 -3.07
N LEU A 82 -5.58 -6.27 -3.17
CA LEU A 82 -6.58 -5.26 -2.83
C LEU A 82 -7.29 -5.66 -1.53
N VAL A 83 -7.34 -4.70 -0.61
CA VAL A 83 -8.02 -4.76 0.69
C VAL A 83 -9.23 -3.84 0.59
N ALA A 84 -10.42 -4.43 0.57
CA ALA A 84 -11.66 -3.68 0.41
C ALA A 84 -12.12 -3.07 1.75
N LYS A 85 -12.46 -1.78 1.76
CA LYS A 85 -13.09 -1.14 2.92
C LYS A 85 -14.55 -1.63 3.09
N PRO A 86 -15.03 -1.88 4.33
CA PRO A 86 -14.33 -1.73 5.62
C PRO A 86 -13.42 -2.93 5.93
N TYR A 87 -12.11 -2.67 6.06
CA TYR A 87 -11.14 -3.68 6.45
C TYR A 87 -10.95 -3.70 7.97
N SER A 88 -10.63 -4.87 8.51
CA SER A 88 -10.11 -4.99 9.87
C SER A 88 -8.60 -4.76 9.84
N GLY A 89 -8.04 -4.33 10.97
CA GLY A 89 -6.60 -4.15 11.08
C GLY A 89 -5.84 -5.40 10.65
N ASP A 90 -6.22 -6.56 11.18
CA ASP A 90 -5.62 -7.84 10.84
C ASP A 90 -5.64 -8.15 9.33
N ASP A 91 -6.74 -7.85 8.63
CA ASP A 91 -6.88 -8.10 7.19
C ASP A 91 -5.88 -7.26 6.37
N LEU A 92 -5.75 -5.99 6.73
CA LEU A 92 -4.78 -5.08 6.12
C LEU A 92 -3.34 -5.56 6.37
N ILE A 93 -3.02 -5.93 7.61
CA ILE A 93 -1.68 -6.40 7.98
C ILE A 93 -1.36 -7.72 7.29
N GLU A 94 -2.29 -8.66 7.23
CA GLU A 94 -2.10 -9.93 6.54
C GLU A 94 -1.81 -9.69 5.05
N ALA A 95 -2.57 -8.80 4.40
CA ALA A 95 -2.32 -8.45 3.00
C ALA A 95 -0.93 -7.83 2.79
N VAL A 96 -0.51 -6.91 3.67
CA VAL A 96 0.83 -6.28 3.62
C VAL A 96 1.93 -7.32 3.87
N ALA A 97 1.77 -8.18 4.87
CA ALA A 97 2.72 -9.23 5.20
C ALA A 97 2.89 -10.22 4.03
N LEU A 98 1.78 -10.57 3.36
CA LEU A 98 1.81 -11.41 2.16
C LEU A 98 2.50 -10.71 0.98
N ALA A 99 2.30 -9.40 0.81
CA ALA A 99 2.95 -8.62 -0.24
C ALA A 99 4.46 -8.52 -0.01
N CYS A 100 4.89 -8.20 1.22
CA CYS A 100 6.30 -8.16 1.61
C CYS A 100 6.96 -9.56 1.53
N GLY A 101 6.26 -10.60 1.98
CA GLY A 101 6.75 -11.99 1.93
C GLY A 101 7.02 -12.52 0.52
N ARG A 102 6.37 -11.94 -0.50
CA ARG A 102 6.66 -12.24 -1.92
C ARG A 102 7.93 -11.55 -2.42
N ALA A 103 8.26 -10.36 -1.92
CA ALA A 103 9.43 -9.60 -2.38
C ALA A 103 10.76 -10.22 -1.91
N LYS A 104 10.76 -10.99 -0.83
CA LYS A 104 11.96 -11.68 -0.30
C LYS A 104 12.33 -12.98 -1.02
N ALA A 105 11.57 -13.36 -2.06
CA ALA A 105 11.85 -14.53 -2.90
C ALA A 105 12.41 -14.08 -4.26
N ALA A 106 13.59 -13.45 -4.27
CA ALA A 106 14.37 -13.19 -5.48
C ALA A 106 15.88 -13.23 -5.15
#